data_AF-A0A7Y6WS57-F1
#
_entry.id   AF-A0A7Y6WS57-F1
#
_cell.length_a   1.000
_cell.length_b   1.000
_cell.length_c   1.000
_cell.angle_alpha   90.00
_cell.angle_beta   90.00
_cell.angle_gamma   90.00
#
_symmetry.space_group_name_H-M   'P 1'
#
loop_
_entity.id
_entity.type
_entity.pdbx_description
1 polymer ?
#
loop_
_entity_poly.entity_id
_entity_poly.type
_entity_poly.pdbx_seq_one_letter_code
_entity_poly.pdbx_strand_id
1 'polypeptide(L)'
;MEGLTLKQRLAQKTRKLVKTVELDGDKVDLRRPSHKERVAVLKLIEAAGEMPVNANATEGSQANATEGNLRGVSRMVACVLYDPESKLRLYDPADPGDVETILGSPWLEDVTLDAQKAFMGGLKQDVEEARGNS
;
A
#
# COMPACT_ATOMS: atom_id res chain seq x y z
N MET A 1 -12.00 -11.43 34.10
CA MET A 1 -11.42 -10.81 32.89
C MET A 1 -12.48 -10.84 31.81
N GLU A 2 -13.18 -9.72 31.59
CA GLU A 2 -14.09 -9.60 30.45
C GLU A 2 -13.26 -9.52 29.17
N GLY A 3 -13.42 -10.49 28.27
CA GLY A 3 -12.71 -10.51 27.00
C GLY A 3 -13.23 -9.38 26.10
N LEU A 4 -12.32 -8.70 25.40
CA LEU A 4 -12.63 -7.68 24.39
C LEU A 4 -13.73 -8.17 23.45
N THR A 5 -14.67 -7.28 23.11
CA THR A 5 -15.76 -7.57 22.15
C THR A 5 -15.19 -7.82 20.75
N LEU A 6 -15.92 -8.54 19.89
CA LEU A 6 -15.50 -8.81 18.50
C LEU A 6 -15.18 -7.53 17.73
N LYS A 7 -15.97 -6.46 17.93
CA LYS A 7 -15.72 -5.13 17.34
C LYS A 7 -14.40 -4.53 17.83
N GLN A 8 -14.09 -4.63 19.12
CA GLN A 8 -12.82 -4.15 19.68
C GLN A 8 -11.63 -4.98 19.20
N ARG A 9 -11.77 -6.30 19.10
CA ARG A 9 -10.73 -7.19 18.54
C ARG A 9 -10.46 -6.90 17.06
N LEU A 10 -11.51 -6.62 16.29
CA LEU A 10 -11.39 -6.25 14.88
C LEU A 10 -10.81 -4.85 14.69
N ALA A 11 -11.16 -3.90 15.56
CA ALA A 11 -10.58 -2.55 15.58
C ALA A 11 -9.09 -2.55 15.99
N GLN A 12 -8.69 -3.48 16.86
CA GLN A 12 -7.31 -3.69 17.30
C GLN A 12 -6.51 -4.63 16.39
N LYS A 13 -7.09 -5.11 15.28
CA LYS A 13 -6.40 -6.05 14.39
C LYS A 13 -5.33 -5.31 13.61
N THR A 14 -4.14 -5.25 14.20
CA THR A 14 -2.91 -4.78 13.54
C THR A 14 -2.76 -5.49 12.20
N ARG A 15 -2.49 -4.74 11.14
CA ARG A 15 -2.26 -5.30 9.80
C ARG A 15 -1.10 -6.31 9.84
N LYS A 16 -1.21 -7.39 9.07
CA LYS A 16 -0.20 -8.46 9.02
C LYS A 16 1.13 -7.86 8.54
N LEU A 17 2.18 -7.98 9.34
CA LEU A 17 3.53 -7.57 8.93
C LEU A 17 4.00 -8.46 7.79
N VAL A 18 4.50 -7.85 6.71
CA VAL A 18 5.08 -8.54 5.56
C VAL A 18 6.59 -8.52 5.67
N LYS A 19 7.16 -7.33 5.88
CA LYS A 19 8.60 -7.10 5.97
C LYS A 19 8.87 -5.79 6.73
N THR A 20 9.98 -5.70 7.43
CA THR A 20 10.52 -4.42 7.94
C THR A 20 11.68 -4.02 7.04
N VAL A 21 11.72 -2.76 6.62
CA VAL A 21 12.75 -2.19 5.75
C VAL A 21 13.33 -0.93 6.39
N GLU A 22 14.50 -0.50 5.93
CA GLU A 22 15.14 0.74 6.37
C GLU A 22 15.07 1.74 5.21
N LEU A 23 14.47 2.90 5.44
CA LEU A 23 14.32 3.99 4.46
C LEU A 23 14.96 5.24 5.07
N ASP A 24 15.96 5.82 4.40
CA ASP A 24 16.70 7.00 4.89
C ASP A 24 17.23 6.90 6.33
N GLY A 25 17.53 5.68 6.80
CA GLY A 25 18.01 5.39 8.16
C GLY A 25 16.90 5.11 9.18
N ASP A 26 15.63 5.25 8.81
CA ASP A 26 14.48 4.92 9.65
C ASP A 26 13.92 3.54 9.33
N LYS A 27 13.58 2.78 10.37
CA LYS A 27 12.92 1.48 10.21
C LYS A 27 11.42 1.68 10.00
N VAL A 28 10.88 1.02 8.99
CA VAL A 28 9.44 1.03 8.68
C VAL A 28 8.92 -0.38 8.42
N ASP A 29 7.66 -0.61 8.81
CA ASP A 29 6.96 -1.87 8.59
C ASP A 29 6.12 -1.80 7.31
N LEU A 30 6.37 -2.71 6.37
CA LEU A 30 5.46 -2.99 5.26
C LEU A 30 4.38 -3.97 5.75
N ARG A 31 3.13 -3.51 5.83
CA ARG A 31 2.00 -4.33 6.31
C ARG A 31 0.93 -4.52 5.25
N ARG A 32 0.36 -5.73 5.21
CA ARG A 32 -0.70 -6.08 4.25
C ARG A 32 -1.98 -5.30 4.57
N PRO A 33 -2.49 -4.46 3.66
CA PRO A 33 -3.73 -3.74 3.85
C PRO A 33 -4.92 -4.71 3.75
N SER A 34 -6.04 -4.34 4.34
CA SER A 34 -7.30 -5.07 4.19
C SER A 34 -7.82 -4.97 2.74
N HIS A 35 -8.69 -5.90 2.35
CA HIS A 35 -9.32 -5.85 1.03
C HIS A 35 -10.06 -4.53 0.77
N LYS A 36 -10.77 -4.00 1.79
CA LYS A 36 -11.47 -2.72 1.69
C LYS A 36 -10.52 -1.55 1.43
N GLU A 37 -9.37 -1.52 2.11
CA GLU A 37 -8.34 -0.49 1.89
C GLU A 37 -7.72 -0.61 0.50
N ARG A 38 -7.40 -1.83 0.04
CA ARG A 38 -6.90 -2.07 -1.33
C ARG A 38 -7.87 -1.51 -2.36
N VAL A 39 -9.15 -1.85 -2.26
CA VAL A 39 -10.18 -1.36 -3.19
C VAL A 39 -10.32 0.17 -3.12
N ALA A 40 -10.25 0.76 -1.92
CA ALA A 40 -10.31 2.22 -1.78
C ALA A 40 -9.13 2.91 -2.48
N VAL A 41 -7.91 2.39 -2.30
CA VAL A 41 -6.71 2.93 -2.96
C VAL A 41 -6.77 2.76 -4.48
N LEU A 42 -7.20 1.60 -4.97
CA LEU A 42 -7.37 1.38 -6.41
C LEU A 42 -8.38 2.37 -7.04
N LYS A 43 -9.47 2.67 -6.33
CA LYS A 43 -10.43 3.69 -6.77
C LYS A 43 -9.85 5.10 -6.77
N LEU A 44 -8.97 5.43 -5.82
CA LEU A 44 -8.27 6.72 -5.81
C LEU A 44 -7.33 6.85 -7.00
N ILE A 45 -6.56 5.80 -7.30
CA ILE A 45 -5.67 5.73 -8.45
C ILE A 45 -6.47 5.89 -9.76
N GLU A 46 -7.57 5.17 -9.89
CA GLU A 46 -8.47 5.26 -11.04
C GLU A 46 -9.07 6.67 -11.20
N ALA A 47 -9.59 7.24 -10.10
CA ALA A 47 -10.19 8.57 -10.12
C ALA A 47 -9.18 9.69 -10.43
N ALA A 48 -7.92 9.51 -10.04
CA ALA A 48 -6.84 10.46 -10.32
C ALA A 48 -6.21 10.29 -11.71
N GLY A 49 -6.59 9.25 -12.47
CA GLY A 49 -5.96 8.94 -13.77
C GLY A 49 -4.52 8.43 -13.65
N GLU A 50 -4.15 7.91 -12.47
CA GLU A 50 -2.79 7.44 -12.12
C GLU A 50 -2.60 5.93 -12.40
N MET A 51 -3.46 5.36 -13.24
CA MET A 51 -3.44 3.92 -13.52
C MET A 51 -2.23 3.55 -14.39
N PRO A 52 -1.58 2.40 -14.14
CA PRO A 52 -0.57 1.84 -15.03
C PRO A 52 -1.09 1.76 -16.45
N VAL A 53 -0.54 2.58 -17.34
CA VAL A 53 -1.02 2.73 -18.71
C VAL A 53 -0.98 1.39 -19.45
N ASN A 54 -2.12 1.04 -20.06
CA ASN A 54 -2.32 -0.15 -20.87
C ASN A 54 -1.32 -0.17 -22.05
N ALA A 55 -0.88 -1.36 -22.49
CA ALA A 55 0.21 -1.57 -23.46
C ALA A 55 0.02 -0.95 -24.88
N ASN A 56 -1.01 -0.14 -25.10
CA ASN A 56 -1.37 0.48 -26.38
C ASN A 56 -1.19 2.01 -26.42
N ALA A 57 -0.47 2.62 -25.47
CA ALA A 57 -0.27 4.06 -25.44
C ALA A 57 0.90 4.53 -26.31
N THR A 58 0.67 5.58 -27.10
CA THR A 58 1.63 6.26 -27.97
C THR A 58 2.76 6.95 -27.17
N GLU A 59 3.91 7.19 -27.81
CA GLU A 59 5.15 7.70 -27.18
C GLU A 59 4.98 8.97 -26.33
N GLY A 60 4.09 9.90 -26.72
CA GLY A 60 3.78 11.10 -25.92
C GLY A 60 3.00 10.82 -24.63
N SER A 61 2.27 9.71 -24.57
CA SER A 61 1.59 9.24 -23.36
C SER A 61 2.52 8.47 -22.42
N GLN A 62 3.74 8.11 -22.84
CA GLN A 62 4.68 7.36 -22.00
C GLN A 62 5.41 8.22 -20.95
N ALA A 63 5.67 9.49 -21.23
CA ALA A 63 6.27 10.41 -20.25
C ALA A 63 5.30 10.69 -19.07
N ASN A 64 4.03 10.98 -19.37
CA ASN A 64 2.97 11.13 -18.37
C ASN A 64 2.52 9.78 -17.78
N ALA A 65 2.68 8.66 -18.50
CA ALA A 65 2.50 7.33 -17.95
C ALA A 65 3.53 7.07 -16.84
N THR A 66 4.78 7.51 -16.99
CA THR A 66 5.80 7.20 -15.97
C THR A 66 5.50 7.90 -14.65
N GLU A 67 5.14 9.19 -14.69
CA GLU A 67 4.80 9.96 -13.48
C GLU A 67 3.43 9.55 -12.90
N GLY A 68 2.41 9.35 -13.74
CA GLY A 68 1.10 8.85 -13.29
C GLY A 68 1.20 7.47 -12.65
N ASN A 69 2.02 6.59 -13.22
CA ASN A 69 2.28 5.26 -12.66
C ASN A 69 3.00 5.36 -11.30
N LEU A 70 3.98 6.26 -11.17
CA LEU A 70 4.72 6.47 -9.91
C LEU A 70 3.85 7.09 -8.82
N ARG A 71 2.91 7.99 -9.16
CA ARG A 71 1.90 8.49 -8.21
C ARG A 71 0.98 7.37 -7.74
N GLY A 72 0.52 6.52 -8.66
CA GLY A 72 -0.26 5.34 -8.31
C GLY A 72 0.50 4.36 -7.40
N VAL A 73 1.79 4.15 -7.66
CA VAL A 73 2.68 3.38 -6.77
C VAL A 73 2.85 4.06 -5.42
N SER A 74 3.01 5.38 -5.38
CA SER A 74 3.14 6.15 -4.15
C SER A 74 1.89 6.01 -3.26
N ARG A 75 0.69 5.97 -3.85
CA ARG A 75 -0.54 5.64 -3.11
C ARG A 75 -0.53 4.20 -2.56
N MET A 76 0.00 3.24 -3.30
CA MET A 76 0.15 1.87 -2.78
C MET A 76 1.16 1.83 -1.62
N VAL A 77 2.28 2.54 -1.73
CA VAL A 77 3.31 2.68 -0.69
C VAL A 77 2.72 3.31 0.57
N ALA A 78 2.00 4.43 0.43
CA ALA A 78 1.32 5.10 1.55
C ALA A 78 0.40 4.13 2.31
N CYS A 79 -0.34 3.28 1.58
CA CYS A 79 -1.27 2.32 2.17
C CYS A 79 -0.59 1.25 3.05
N VAL A 80 0.67 0.91 2.74
CA VAL A 80 1.38 -0.25 3.31
C VAL A 80 2.52 0.12 4.25
N LEU A 81 2.92 1.39 4.33
CA LEU A 81 3.94 1.87 5.26
C LEU A 81 3.36 2.16 6.65
N TYR A 82 3.91 1.50 7.66
CA TYR A 82 3.52 1.66 9.05
C TYR A 82 4.73 1.90 9.93
N ASP A 83 4.52 2.66 10.98
CA ASP A 83 5.47 2.82 12.06
C ASP A 83 5.66 1.48 12.81
N PRO A 84 6.89 1.01 13.03
CA PRO A 84 7.14 -0.25 13.73
C PRO A 84 6.79 -0.23 15.22
N GLU A 85 6.60 0.91 15.86
CA GLU A 85 6.28 0.93 17.29
C GLU A 85 4.78 1.01 17.52
N SER A 86 4.16 2.09 17.03
CA SER A 86 2.74 2.39 17.15
C SER A 86 1.84 1.51 16.27
N LYS A 87 2.41 0.91 15.22
CA LYS A 87 1.67 0.14 14.19
C LYS A 87 0.60 0.95 13.49
N LEU A 88 0.75 2.28 13.48
CA LEU A 88 -0.09 3.21 12.72
C LEU A 88 0.51 3.44 11.34
N ARG A 89 -0.34 3.78 10.37
CA ARG A 89 0.09 4.10 9.01
C ARG A 89 0.84 5.43 9.02
N LEU A 90 1.95 5.51 8.30
CA LEU A 90 2.80 6.71 8.24
C LEU A 90 2.22 7.80 7.32
N TYR A 91 1.48 7.39 6.28
CA TYR A 91 0.97 8.28 5.24
C TYR A 91 -0.49 7.95 4.89
N ASP A 92 -1.29 8.94 4.49
CA ASP A 92 -2.64 8.73 3.96
C ASP A 92 -2.62 8.63 2.43
N PRO A 93 -2.97 7.48 1.82
CA PRO A 93 -3.04 7.35 0.35
C PRO A 93 -4.09 8.26 -0.31
N ALA A 94 -5.01 8.85 0.46
CA ALA A 94 -5.98 9.83 -0.02
C ALA A 94 -5.48 11.28 0.02
N ASP A 95 -4.43 11.58 0.80
CA ASP A 95 -3.86 12.91 0.90
C ASP A 95 -2.82 13.14 -0.21
N PRO A 96 -3.04 14.10 -1.13
CA PRO A 96 -2.07 14.43 -2.16
C PRO A 96 -0.70 14.87 -1.60
N GLY A 97 -0.65 15.53 -0.44
CA GLY A 97 0.61 16.00 0.15
C GLY A 97 1.53 14.84 0.56
N ASP A 98 0.93 13.79 1.14
CA ASP A 98 1.65 12.56 1.48
C ASP A 98 2.10 11.80 0.23
N VAL A 99 1.27 11.77 -0.81
CA VAL A 99 1.61 11.15 -2.10
C VAL A 99 2.78 11.86 -2.77
N GLU A 100 2.81 13.20 -2.79
CA GLU A 100 3.94 13.96 -3.33
C GLU A 100 5.21 13.77 -2.52
N THR A 101 5.09 13.67 -1.20
CA THR A 101 6.23 13.41 -0.30
C THR A 101 6.88 12.07 -0.62
N ILE A 102 6.08 11.03 -0.82
CA ILE A 102 6.58 9.70 -1.23
C ILE A 102 7.15 9.75 -2.65
N LEU A 103 6.47 10.41 -3.59
CA LEU A 103 6.90 10.52 -4.99
C LEU A 103 8.29 11.18 -5.11
N GLY A 104 8.55 12.22 -4.32
CA GLY A 104 9.82 12.93 -4.30
C GLY A 104 10.91 12.25 -3.46
N SER A 105 10.60 11.14 -2.79
CA SER A 105 11.54 10.47 -1.89
C SER A 105 12.58 9.64 -2.64
N PRO A 106 13.89 9.77 -2.31
CA PRO A 106 14.95 9.01 -2.97
C PRO A 106 14.81 7.48 -2.83
N TRP A 107 14.20 7.02 -1.73
CA TRP A 107 14.03 5.60 -1.41
C TRP A 107 12.83 4.94 -2.10
N LEU A 108 12.01 5.68 -2.86
CA LEU A 108 10.80 5.14 -3.46
C LEU A 108 11.09 3.93 -4.37
N GLU A 109 12.14 4.01 -5.19
CA GLU A 109 12.53 2.95 -6.10
C GLU A 109 12.90 1.66 -5.34
N ASP A 110 13.60 1.80 -4.22
CA ASP A 110 14.07 0.68 -3.39
C ASP A 110 12.91 -0.08 -2.73
N VAL A 111 11.85 0.63 -2.33
CA VAL A 111 10.72 0.03 -1.62
C VAL A 111 9.57 -0.40 -2.54
N THR A 112 9.53 0.10 -3.79
CA THR A 112 8.39 -0.08 -4.72
C THR A 112 7.99 -1.54 -4.88
N LEU A 113 8.93 -2.43 -5.17
CA LEU A 113 8.61 -3.85 -5.41
C LEU A 113 8.05 -4.55 -4.17
N ASP A 114 8.60 -4.25 -2.99
CA ASP A 114 8.16 -4.86 -1.75
C ASP A 114 6.82 -4.27 -1.28
N ALA A 115 6.60 -2.97 -1.48
CA ALA A 115 5.33 -2.30 -1.22
C ALA A 115 4.22 -2.83 -2.13
N GLN A 116 4.48 -2.99 -3.43
CA GLN A 116 3.52 -3.59 -4.37
C GLN A 116 3.17 -5.04 -3.97
N LYS A 117 4.15 -5.85 -3.57
CA LYS A 117 3.90 -7.22 -3.06
C LYS A 117 3.06 -7.21 -1.78
N ALA A 118 3.37 -6.31 -0.84
CA ALA A 118 2.60 -6.14 0.39
C ALA A 118 1.16 -5.70 0.12
N PHE A 119 0.99 -4.77 -0.83
CA PHE A 119 -0.29 -4.21 -1.25
C PHE A 119 -1.15 -5.23 -1.99
N MET A 120 -0.62 -5.87 -3.04
CA MET A 120 -1.38 -6.84 -3.83
C MET A 120 -1.71 -8.09 -3.02
N GLY A 121 -0.84 -8.48 -2.09
CA GLY A 121 -0.91 -9.77 -1.45
C GLY A 121 -0.68 -10.90 -2.46
N GLY A 122 -0.12 -12.02 -2.01
CA GLY A 122 -0.07 -13.20 -2.87
C GLY A 122 -1.51 -13.63 -3.17
N LEU A 123 -1.99 -13.47 -4.41
CA LEU A 123 -3.32 -13.92 -4.83
C LEU A 123 -3.59 -15.39 -4.45
N LYS A 124 -2.53 -16.22 -4.45
CA LYS A 124 -2.56 -17.61 -3.96
C LYS A 124 -2.74 -17.73 -2.45
N GLN A 125 -2.11 -16.86 -1.67
CA GLN A 125 -2.06 -16.96 -0.22
C GLN A 125 -3.39 -16.51 0.42
N ASP A 126 -4.06 -15.50 -0.16
CA ASP A 126 -5.39 -15.06 0.29
C ASP A 126 -6.48 -16.11 -0.03
N VAL A 127 -6.36 -16.89 -1.13
CA VAL A 127 -7.30 -17.97 -1.46
C VAL A 127 -7.06 -19.23 -0.60
N GLU A 128 -5.82 -19.57 -0.30
CA GLU A 128 -5.52 -20.72 0.59
C GLU A 128 -5.79 -20.41 2.08
N GLU A 129 -5.50 -19.20 2.58
CA GLU A 129 -5.88 -18.78 3.95
C GLU A 129 -7.41 -18.69 4.12
N ALA A 130 -8.17 -18.40 3.06
CA ALA A 130 -9.64 -18.41 3.07
C ALA A 130 -10.23 -19.84 3.07
N ARG A 131 -9.52 -20.82 2.51
CA ARG A 131 -9.93 -22.24 2.50
C ARG A 131 -9.54 -23.01 3.76
N GLY A 132 -8.52 -22.56 4.50
CA GLY A 132 -8.01 -23.23 5.70
C GLY A 132 -8.70 -22.88 7.02
N ASN A 133 -9.69 -21.98 7.01
CA ASN A 133 -10.47 -21.56 8.20
C ASN A 133 -11.93 -22.04 8.15
N SER A 134 -12.18 -23.28 7.71
CA SER A 134 -13.50 -23.96 7.85
C SER A 134 -13.38 -25.16 8.78
#